data_AF-A0A058ZUN9-F1
#
_entry.id   AF-A0A058ZUN9-F1
#
_cell.length_a   1.000
_cell.length_b   1.000
_cell.length_c   1.000
_cell.angle_alpha   90.00
_cell.angle_beta   90.00
_cell.angle_gamma   90.00
#
_symmetry.space_group_name_H-M   'P 1'
#
loop_
_entity.id
_entity.type
_entity.pdbx_description
1 polymer ?
#
loop_
_entity_poly.entity_id
_entity_poly.type
_entity_poly.pdbx_seq_one_letter_code
_entity_poly.pdbx_strand_id
1 'polypeptide(L)'
;MDKSLSLVYVKLLAFNLLSLAHSPPDTPTFSRDGISLSHAELLSVVVYHEHKPGRFLKFAVDDGTSCVPCILWLNHATSPYFARQRPQARITSYRGVVQITASSVAVKRDPNAEVLHWLDCLKLARRVYGRPRS
;
A
#
# COMPACT_ATOMS: atom_id res chain seq x y z
N MET A 1 19.34 15.05 -7.94
CA MET A 1 18.69 13.87 -8.55
C MET A 1 17.52 13.49 -7.67
N ASP A 2 16.29 13.62 -8.17
CA ASP A 2 15.10 13.18 -7.43
C ASP A 2 15.16 11.66 -7.23
N LYS A 3 15.29 11.22 -5.98
CA LYS A 3 15.21 9.80 -5.65
C LYS A 3 13.75 9.37 -5.76
N SER A 4 13.48 8.54 -6.76
CA SER A 4 12.21 7.83 -6.92
C SER A 4 12.35 6.39 -6.45
N LEU A 5 11.41 5.91 -5.64
CA LEU A 5 11.25 4.48 -5.33
C LEU A 5 10.03 3.90 -6.06
N SER A 6 9.63 4.51 -7.18
CA SER A 6 8.40 4.17 -7.91
C SER A 6 8.37 2.78 -8.55
N LEU A 7 9.47 2.02 -8.48
CA LEU A 7 9.56 0.65 -8.99
C LEU A 7 9.77 -0.38 -7.88
N VAL A 8 9.79 0.05 -6.61
CA VAL A 8 10.06 -0.80 -5.46
C VAL A 8 8.84 -0.83 -4.55
N TYR A 9 8.49 -2.03 -4.08
CA TYR A 9 7.49 -2.20 -3.03
C TYR A 9 8.08 -1.75 -1.70
N VAL A 10 7.68 -0.56 -1.24
CA VAL A 10 8.18 -0.03 0.03
C VAL A 10 7.38 -0.61 1.19
N LYS A 11 8.07 -1.11 2.21
CA LYS A 11 7.42 -1.61 3.42
C LYS A 11 7.03 -0.42 4.30
N LEU A 12 5.75 -0.31 4.65
CA LEU A 12 5.22 0.78 5.47
C LEU A 12 4.29 0.23 6.55
N LEU A 13 4.24 0.94 7.67
CA LEU A 13 3.13 0.81 8.63
C LEU A 13 1.91 1.57 8.10
N ALA A 14 0.72 1.15 8.51
CA ALA A 14 -0.56 1.69 8.05
C ALA A 14 -0.68 3.20 8.27
N PHE A 15 -0.29 3.70 9.45
CA PHE A 15 -0.24 5.14 9.73
C PHE A 15 0.64 5.89 8.73
N ASN A 16 1.82 5.34 8.41
CA ASN A 16 2.75 5.98 7.49
C ASN A 16 2.23 6.01 6.05
N LEU A 17 1.46 5.00 5.64
CA LEU A 17 0.80 4.98 4.35
C LEU A 17 -0.28 6.07 4.25
N LEU A 18 -1.09 6.24 5.30
CA LEU A 18 -2.16 7.26 5.32
C LEU A 18 -1.62 8.68 5.45
N SER A 19 -0.42 8.83 6.01
CA SER A 19 0.25 10.12 6.19
C SER A 19 1.04 10.58 4.95
N LEU A 20 0.97 9.85 3.83
CA LEU A 20 1.67 10.25 2.61
C LEU A 20 1.07 11.54 2.04
N ALA A 21 1.95 12.48 1.71
CA ALA A 21 1.56 13.66 0.95
C ALA A 21 1.11 13.22 -0.43
N HIS A 22 -0.07 13.66 -0.87
CA HIS A 22 -0.61 13.28 -2.17
C HIS A 22 -1.17 14.45 -2.96
N SER A 23 -1.00 14.36 -4.28
CA SER A 23 -1.51 15.34 -5.25
C SER A 23 -3.04 15.17 -5.45
N PRO A 24 -3.70 16.07 -6.20
CA PRO A 24 -5.14 16.06 -6.43
C PRO A 24 -5.70 14.70 -6.92
N PRO A 25 -6.98 14.41 -6.63
CA PRO A 25 -7.56 13.07 -6.68
C PRO A 25 -7.63 12.43 -8.08
N ASP A 26 -7.52 13.21 -9.16
CA ASP A 26 -7.61 12.69 -10.53
C ASP A 26 -6.35 11.92 -10.97
N THR A 27 -5.19 12.24 -10.38
CA THR A 27 -3.93 11.51 -10.66
C THR A 27 -3.04 11.56 -9.41
N PRO A 28 -3.43 10.87 -8.32
CA PRO A 28 -2.75 11.00 -7.06
C PRO A 28 -1.35 10.41 -7.16
N THR A 29 -0.35 11.26 -7.00
CA THR A 29 1.03 10.88 -6.73
C THR A 29 1.21 10.88 -5.22
N PHE A 30 2.00 9.96 -4.69
CA PHE A 30 2.24 9.85 -3.25
C PHE A 30 3.71 10.11 -2.97
N SER A 31 3.98 10.84 -1.90
CA SER A 31 5.34 11.12 -1.50
C SER A 31 5.50 11.22 0.01
N ARG A 32 6.73 10.97 0.46
CA ARG A 32 7.17 11.19 1.83
C ARG A 32 8.51 11.89 1.80
N ASP A 33 8.60 13.05 2.45
CA ASP A 33 9.82 13.86 2.48
C ASP A 33 10.37 14.16 1.05
N GLY A 34 9.41 14.25 0.12
CA GLY A 34 9.57 14.40 -1.33
C GLY A 34 10.29 13.25 -2.05
N ILE A 35 10.33 12.05 -1.47
CA ILE A 35 10.58 10.78 -2.18
C ILE A 35 9.25 10.31 -2.76
N SER A 36 9.21 10.08 -4.08
CA SER A 36 8.01 9.56 -4.74
C SER A 36 7.84 8.07 -4.50
N LEU A 37 6.62 7.67 -4.10
CA LEU A 37 6.22 6.31 -3.77
C LEU A 37 4.98 5.93 -4.59
N SER A 38 4.94 4.71 -5.11
CA SER A 38 3.79 4.22 -5.89
C SER A 38 3.33 2.82 -5.49
N HIS A 39 4.21 2.02 -4.90
CA HIS A 39 3.94 0.64 -4.53
C HIS A 39 4.29 0.43 -3.07
N ALA A 40 3.44 -0.29 -2.35
CA ALA A 40 3.68 -0.58 -0.95
C ALA A 40 3.47 -2.07 -0.65
N GLU A 41 4.21 -2.55 0.33
CA GLU A 41 3.99 -3.83 0.99
C GLU A 41 3.54 -3.55 2.43
N LEU A 42 2.48 -4.23 2.85
CA LEU A 42 1.92 -4.12 4.20
C LEU A 42 1.67 -5.53 4.73
N LEU A 43 2.01 -5.75 6.01
CA LEU A 43 1.59 -6.93 6.77
C LEU A 43 0.76 -6.46 7.96
N SER A 44 -0.44 -7.01 8.09
CA SER A 44 -1.46 -6.54 9.03
C SER A 44 -2.53 -7.60 9.25
N VAL A 45 -3.34 -7.42 10.29
CA VAL A 45 -4.50 -8.26 10.59
C VAL A 45 -5.70 -7.77 9.78
N VAL A 46 -6.44 -8.70 9.18
CA VAL A 46 -7.73 -8.38 8.52
C VAL A 46 -8.80 -8.22 9.59
N VAL A 47 -9.30 -7.00 9.77
CA VAL A 47 -10.36 -6.68 10.75
C VAL A 47 -11.75 -6.62 10.14
N TYR A 48 -11.83 -6.46 8.82
CA TYR A 48 -13.08 -6.51 8.06
C TYR A 48 -12.82 -7.09 6.67
N HIS A 49 -13.79 -7.81 6.12
CA HIS A 49 -13.76 -8.23 4.73
C HIS A 49 -15.14 -8.09 4.08
N GLU A 50 -15.13 -7.71 2.81
CA GLU A 50 -16.29 -7.65 1.92
C GLU A 50 -15.94 -8.36 0.63
N HIS A 51 -16.80 -9.27 0.20
CA HIS A 51 -16.68 -9.93 -1.08
C HIS A 51 -17.74 -9.40 -2.04
N LYS A 52 -17.28 -8.83 -3.16
CA LYS A 52 -18.14 -8.48 -4.29
C LYS A 52 -17.91 -9.49 -5.42
N PRO A 53 -18.80 -10.49 -5.59
CA PRO A 53 -18.63 -11.56 -6.54
C PRO A 53 -18.30 -11.08 -7.95
N GLY A 54 -17.31 -11.72 -8.58
CA GLY A 54 -16.87 -11.39 -9.93
C GLY A 54 -16.23 -10.01 -10.09
N ARG A 55 -15.92 -9.29 -9.00
CA ARG A 55 -15.32 -7.95 -9.04
C ARG A 55 -14.10 -7.83 -8.14
N PHE A 56 -14.28 -7.85 -6.82
CA PHE A 56 -13.18 -7.61 -5.88
C PHE A 56 -13.44 -8.21 -4.49
N LEU A 57 -12.36 -8.42 -3.75
CA LEU A 57 -12.34 -8.50 -2.30
C LEU A 57 -11.86 -7.17 -1.74
N LYS A 58 -12.54 -6.67 -0.71
CA LYS A 58 -12.13 -5.50 0.05
C LYS A 58 -11.85 -5.93 1.48
N PHE A 59 -10.68 -5.59 1.96
CA PHE A 59 -10.29 -5.79 3.35
C PHE A 59 -10.15 -4.43 4.02
N ALA A 60 -10.49 -4.35 5.30
CA ALA A 60 -9.89 -3.35 6.18
C ALA A 60 -8.81 -4.08 6.97
N VAL A 61 -7.59 -3.55 6.92
CA VAL A 61 -6.43 -4.18 7.55
C VAL A 61 -5.81 -3.23 8.57
N ASP A 62 -5.42 -3.76 9.73
CA ASP A 62 -4.94 -3.01 10.88
C ASP A 62 -3.64 -3.63 11.40
N ASP A 63 -2.62 -2.81 11.57
CA ASP A 63 -1.31 -3.19 12.14
C ASP A 63 -1.06 -2.53 13.51
N GLY A 64 -2.10 -2.03 14.16
CA GLY A 64 -2.05 -1.30 15.43
C GLY A 64 -1.67 0.18 15.29
N THR A 65 -1.31 0.66 14.08
CA THR A 65 -0.99 2.08 13.86
C THR A 65 -2.12 2.84 13.14
N SER A 66 -2.88 2.16 12.28
CA SER A 66 -4.12 2.65 11.67
C SER A 66 -4.82 1.54 10.90
N CYS A 67 -6.09 1.74 10.53
CA CYS A 67 -6.83 0.84 9.65
C CYS A 67 -6.81 1.34 8.20
N VAL A 68 -6.44 0.49 7.24
CA VAL A 68 -6.28 0.82 5.81
C VAL A 68 -7.18 -0.06 4.94
N PRO A 69 -7.89 0.50 3.95
CA PRO A 69 -8.57 -0.30 2.94
C PRO A 69 -7.58 -0.97 1.98
N CYS A 70 -7.75 -2.27 1.74
CA CYS A 70 -6.99 -3.05 0.78
C CYS A 70 -7.94 -3.75 -0.21
N ILE A 71 -7.77 -3.50 -1.51
CA ILE A 71 -8.65 -3.99 -2.58
C ILE A 71 -7.89 -4.99 -3.45
N LEU A 72 -8.39 -6.22 -3.54
CA LEU A 72 -7.90 -7.25 -4.46
C LEU A 72 -8.93 -7.44 -5.59
N TRP A 73 -8.56 -7.06 -6.81
CA TRP A 73 -9.44 -7.21 -7.98
C TRP A 73 -9.41 -8.63 -8.53
N LEU A 74 -10.58 -9.27 -8.56
CA LEU A 74 -10.75 -10.65 -9.03
C LEU A 74 -10.98 -10.73 -10.54
N ASN A 75 -11.33 -9.62 -11.18
CA ASN A 75 -11.64 -9.53 -12.60
C ASN A 75 -10.58 -8.77 -13.41
N HIS A 76 -9.34 -8.70 -12.90
CA HIS A 76 -8.27 -7.95 -13.56
C HIS A 76 -7.94 -8.49 -14.97
N ALA A 77 -8.16 -9.78 -15.23
CA ALA A 77 -7.94 -10.38 -16.55
C ALA A 77 -9.06 -10.10 -17.56
N THR A 78 -10.27 -9.80 -17.09
CA THR A 78 -11.47 -9.66 -17.95
C THR A 78 -11.99 -8.23 -18.03
N SER A 79 -11.58 -7.36 -17.11
CA SER A 79 -12.00 -5.96 -17.07
C SER A 79 -11.24 -5.11 -18.09
N PRO A 80 -11.94 -4.37 -18.97
CA PRO A 80 -11.31 -3.42 -19.91
C PRO A 80 -10.50 -2.33 -19.20
N TYR A 81 -10.89 -1.99 -17.96
CA TYR A 81 -10.17 -1.03 -17.12
C TYR A 81 -8.76 -1.52 -16.77
N PHE A 82 -8.62 -2.81 -16.45
CA PHE A 82 -7.34 -3.43 -16.09
C PHE A 82 -6.57 -3.97 -17.29
N ALA A 83 -7.22 -4.14 -18.46
CA ALA A 83 -6.57 -4.58 -19.70
C ALA A 83 -5.35 -3.71 -20.09
N ARG A 84 -5.34 -2.43 -19.69
CA ARG A 84 -4.23 -1.49 -19.94
C ARG A 84 -3.26 -1.33 -18.77
N GLN A 85 -3.58 -1.83 -17.58
CA GLN A 85 -2.77 -1.69 -16.37
C GLN A 85 -2.89 -2.95 -15.51
N ARG A 86 -1.82 -3.76 -15.44
CA ARG A 86 -1.77 -4.85 -14.48
C ARG A 86 -1.85 -4.28 -13.06
N PRO A 87 -2.67 -4.85 -12.15
CA PRO A 87 -2.60 -4.50 -10.74
C PRO A 87 -1.20 -4.86 -10.26
N GLN A 88 -0.39 -3.84 -10.01
CA GLN A 88 0.80 -3.93 -9.18
C GLN A 88 0.35 -3.42 -7.81
N ALA A 89 0.85 -3.95 -6.69
CA ALA A 89 0.37 -3.53 -5.35
C ALA A 89 0.60 -2.02 -5.15
N ARG A 90 -0.39 -1.21 -5.53
CA ARG A 90 -0.26 0.23 -5.77
C ARG A 90 -0.96 0.99 -4.68
N ILE A 91 -0.32 2.08 -4.28
CA ILE A 91 -0.94 3.11 -3.46
C ILE A 91 -1.90 3.88 -4.38
N THR A 92 -3.16 3.97 -3.96
CA THR A 92 -4.23 4.63 -4.72
C THR A 92 -5.08 5.46 -3.77
N SER A 93 -5.85 6.41 -4.31
CA SER A 93 -6.87 7.12 -3.56
C SER A 93 -8.22 6.91 -4.24
N TYR A 94 -9.25 6.60 -3.44
CA TYR A 94 -10.62 6.49 -3.92
C TYR A 94 -11.52 7.32 -3.02
N ARG A 95 -12.24 8.30 -3.61
CA ARG A 95 -13.08 9.26 -2.89
C ARG A 95 -12.33 9.97 -1.74
N GLY A 96 -11.07 10.34 -1.99
CA GLY A 96 -10.20 11.02 -1.02
C GLY A 96 -9.59 10.10 0.04
N VAL A 97 -9.88 8.79 0.03
CA VAL A 97 -9.33 7.83 0.97
C VAL A 97 -8.16 7.07 0.35
N VAL A 98 -6.99 7.17 0.98
CA VAL A 98 -5.80 6.39 0.60
C VAL A 98 -6.05 4.91 0.88
N GLN A 99 -5.73 4.06 -0.09
CA GLN A 99 -5.93 2.63 -0.04
C GLN A 99 -4.84 1.89 -0.82
N ILE A 100 -4.70 0.58 -0.55
CA ILE A 100 -3.86 -0.32 -1.35
C ILE A 100 -4.72 -1.06 -2.37
N THR A 101 -4.32 -1.03 -3.63
CA THR A 101 -4.82 -1.97 -4.64
C THR A 101 -3.82 -3.11 -4.75
N ALA A 102 -4.13 -4.27 -4.18
CA ALA A 102 -3.22 -5.41 -4.08
C ALA A 102 -3.13 -6.20 -5.39
N SER A 103 -1.93 -6.69 -5.69
CA SER A 103 -1.68 -7.68 -6.75
C SER A 103 -1.64 -9.11 -6.22
N SER A 104 -1.28 -9.29 -4.96
CA SER A 104 -1.17 -10.58 -4.27
C SER A 104 -1.47 -10.38 -2.79
N VAL A 105 -2.11 -11.37 -2.17
CA VAL A 105 -2.40 -11.42 -0.73
C VAL A 105 -2.06 -12.83 -0.25
N ALA A 106 -1.34 -12.92 0.87
CA ALA A 106 -0.94 -14.19 1.46
C ALA A 106 -1.14 -14.17 2.97
N VAL A 107 -1.71 -15.25 3.51
CA VAL A 107 -1.80 -15.45 4.95
C VAL A 107 -0.43 -15.83 5.48
N LYS A 108 0.09 -15.07 6.45
CA LYS A 108 1.31 -15.42 7.16
C LYS A 108 0.99 -16.31 8.35
N ARG A 109 1.77 -17.40 8.50
CA ARG A 109 1.62 -18.39 9.57
C ARG A 109 2.69 -18.29 10.65
N ASP A 110 3.82 -17.65 10.34
CA ASP A 110 4.87 -17.40 11.33
C ASP A 110 4.35 -16.36 12.33
N PRO A 111 4.24 -16.70 13.64
CA PRO A 111 3.75 -15.77 14.66
C PRO A 111 4.64 -14.54 14.81
N ASN A 112 5.90 -14.60 14.40
CA ASN A 112 6.83 -13.46 14.48
C ASN A 112 6.81 -12.58 13.22
N ALA A 113 6.06 -12.94 12.17
CA ALA A 113 6.09 -12.23 10.91
C ALA A 113 5.72 -10.74 11.06
N GLU A 114 4.74 -10.43 11.92
CA GLU A 114 4.27 -9.06 12.16
C GLU A 114 5.37 -8.21 12.81
N VAL A 115 5.97 -8.68 13.91
CA VAL A 115 7.04 -7.94 14.60
C VAL A 115 8.28 -7.77 13.71
N LEU A 116 8.61 -8.77 12.90
CA LEU A 116 9.72 -8.67 11.93
C LEU A 116 9.42 -7.64 10.85
N HIS A 117 8.20 -7.60 10.33
CA HIS A 117 7.78 -6.60 9.36
C HIS A 117 7.83 -5.18 9.96
N TRP A 118 7.35 -4.99 11.18
CA TRP A 118 7.44 -3.70 11.87
C TRP A 118 8.89 -3.24 12.03
N LEU A 119 9.79 -4.15 12.42
CA LEU A 119 11.22 -3.84 12.55
C LEU A 119 11.82 -3.38 11.21
N ASP A 120 11.46 -4.04 10.11
CA ASP A 120 11.89 -3.64 8.75
C ASP A 120 11.35 -2.25 8.38
N CYS A 121 10.06 -1.99 8.61
CA CYS A 121 9.45 -0.67 8.38
C CYS A 121 10.17 0.43 9.16
N LEU A 122 10.47 0.20 10.44
CA LEU A 122 11.19 1.16 11.29
C LEU A 122 12.63 1.40 10.82
N LYS A 123 13.34 0.35 10.39
CA LYS A 123 14.69 0.47 9.81
C LYS A 123 14.66 1.30 8.53
N LEU A 124 13.71 1.04 7.63
CA LEU A 124 13.56 1.76 6.38
C LEU A 124 13.16 3.22 6.61
N ALA A 125 12.24 3.47 7.54
CA ALA A 125 11.85 4.84 7.92
C ALA A 125 13.06 5.66 8.39
N ARG A 126 13.91 5.09 9.25
CA ARG A 126 15.09 5.79 9.78
C ARG A 126 16.22 5.96 8.77
N ARG A 127 16.45 4.96 7.91
CA ARG A 127 17.65 4.91 7.05
C ARG A 127 17.41 5.36 5.61
N VAL A 128 16.18 5.22 5.12
CA VAL A 128 15.83 5.45 3.71
C VAL A 128 14.87 6.62 3.60
N TYR A 129 13.73 6.59 4.30
CA TYR A 129 12.66 7.57 4.07
C TYR A 129 12.89 8.91 4.78
N GLY A 130 13.36 8.89 6.03
CA GLY A 130 13.55 10.08 6.87
C GLY A 130 14.95 10.71 6.82
N ARG A 131 15.80 10.33 5.85
CA ARG A 131 17.15 10.91 5.76
C ARG A 131 17.05 12.35 5.23
N PRO A 132 17.57 13.36 5.95
CA PRO A 132 17.55 14.75 5.49
C PRO A 132 18.19 14.89 4.11
N ARG A 133 17.62 15.76 3.29
CA ARG A 133 18.20 16.11 1.99
C ARG A 133 19.52 16.86 2.25
N SER A 134 20.63 16.31 1.75
CA SER A 134 21.92 17.01 1.64
C SER A 134 21.93 17.92 0.43
#